data_AF-A0A3P0X721-F1
#
_entry.id   AF-A0A3P0X721-F1
#
_cell.length_a   1.000
_cell.length_b   1.000
_cell.length_c   1.000
_cell.angle_alpha   90.00
_cell.angle_beta   90.00
_cell.angle_gamma   90.00
#
_symmetry.space_group_name_H-M   'P 1'
#
loop_
_entity.id
_entity.type
_entity.pdbx_description
1 polymer ?
#
loop_
_entity_poly.entity_id
_entity_poly.type
_entity_poly.pdbx_seq_one_letter_code
_entity_poly.pdbx_strand_id
1 'polypeptide(L)' 'MGTMLPWFSHLLEEDKALLGRDWWPYGIKANQTALEALLRYQHEQGITNRLFTIEEIFKPELLHT' A
#
# COMPACT_ATOMS: atom_id res chain seq x y z
N MET A 1 17.79 -16.73 -18.62
CA MET A 1 16.60 -17.22 -19.35
C MET A 1 15.63 -16.06 -19.46
N GLY A 2 15.30 -15.60 -20.66
CA GLY A 2 14.28 -14.58 -20.85
C GLY A 2 12.92 -15.25 -20.98
N THR A 3 12.09 -15.15 -19.94
CA THR A 3 10.70 -15.60 -20.02
C THR A 3 9.92 -14.58 -20.86
N MET A 4 9.34 -15.03 -21.97
CA MET A 4 8.38 -14.22 -22.72
C MET A 4 6.98 -14.53 -22.19
N LEU A 5 6.31 -13.50 -21.66
CA LEU A 5 4.92 -13.59 -21.23
C LEU A 5 4.02 -13.38 -22.45
N PRO A 6 3.24 -14.39 -22.87
CA PRO A 6 2.25 -14.20 -23.91
C PRO A 6 1.34 -13.02 -23.58
N TRP A 7 0.98 -12.23 -24.60
CA TRP A 7 0.01 -11.12 -24.49
C TRP A 7 0.38 -10.01 -23.51
N PHE A 8 1.66 -9.89 -23.11
CA PHE A 8 2.09 -8.96 -22.07
C PHE A 8 1.54 -7.53 -22.22
N SER A 9 1.57 -6.97 -23.43
CA SER A 9 1.05 -5.62 -23.68
C SER A 9 -0.45 -5.50 -23.41
N HIS A 10 -1.25 -6.54 -23.72
CA HIS A 10 -2.69 -6.52 -23.48
C HIS A 10 -2.98 -6.59 -21.98
N LEU A 11 -2.32 -7.51 -21.26
CA LEU A 11 -2.45 -7.65 -19.81
C LEU A 11 -2.06 -6.35 -19.08
N LEU A 12 -0.99 -5.70 -19.52
CA LEU A 12 -0.56 -4.43 -18.93
C LEU A 12 -1.62 -3.32 -19.09
N GLU A 13 -2.32 -3.27 -20.22
CA GLU A 13 -3.37 -2.28 -20.43
C GLU A 13 -4.63 -2.60 -19.60
N GLU A 14 -4.97 -3.89 -19.44
CA GLU A 14 -6.05 -4.31 -18.53
C GLU A 14 -5.74 -3.92 -17.08
N ASP A 15 -4.51 -4.18 -16.61
CA ASP A 15 -4.06 -3.81 -15.27
C ASP A 15 -4.14 -2.30 -15.05
N LYS A 16 -3.69 -1.49 -16.02
CA LYS A 16 -3.81 -0.02 -15.93
C LYS A 16 -5.24 0.47 -15.88
N ALA A 17 -6.13 -0.14 -16.66
CA ALA A 17 -7.54 0.23 -16.65
C ALA A 17 -8.21 -0.13 -15.31
N LEU A 18 -7.86 -1.27 -14.73
CA LEU A 18 -8.46 -1.78 -13.49
C LEU A 18 -7.92 -1.08 -12.24
N LEU A 19 -6.59 -0.96 -12.15
CA LEU A 19 -5.90 -0.51 -10.93
C LEU A 19 -5.68 1.01 -10.92
N GLY A 20 -5.70 1.65 -12.10
CA GLY A 20 -5.47 3.08 -12.27
C GLY A 20 -4.04 3.40 -12.74
N ARG A 21 -3.58 4.64 -12.52
CA ARG A 21 -2.23 5.07 -12.94
C ARG A 21 -1.16 4.93 -11.87
N ASP A 22 -1.54 5.03 -10.61
CA ASP A 22 -0.64 4.98 -9.45
C ASP A 22 -1.25 4.11 -8.36
N TRP A 23 -1.32 2.80 -8.63
CA TRP A 23 -2.01 1.85 -7.76
C TRP A 23 -1.16 1.35 -6.58
N TRP A 24 0.15 1.64 -6.59
CA TRP A 24 1.05 1.48 -5.45
C TRP A 24 1.80 2.77 -5.20
N PRO A 25 1.12 3.80 -4.70
CA PRO A 25 1.77 5.06 -4.41
C PRO A 25 2.82 4.85 -3.32
N TYR A 26 3.93 5.58 -3.43
CA TYR A 26 4.97 5.59 -2.40
C TYR A 26 4.72 6.71 -1.39
N GLY A 27 5.24 6.50 -0.17
CA GLY A 27 5.19 7.48 0.90
C GLY A 27 4.01 7.31 1.84
N ILE A 28 4.13 7.92 3.02
CA ILE A 28 3.10 7.83 4.07
C ILE A 28 1.89 8.67 3.71
N LYS A 29 2.10 9.88 3.16
CA LYS A 29 1.03 10.82 2.84
C LYS A 29 0.03 10.23 1.84
N ALA A 30 0.52 9.59 0.79
CA ALA A 30 -0.34 8.97 -0.22
C ALA A 30 -1.06 7.71 0.30
N ASN A 31 -0.52 7.06 1.33
CA ASN A 31 -1.06 5.83 1.91
C ASN A 31 -1.72 6.01 3.29
N GLN A 32 -1.88 7.24 3.78
CA GLN A 32 -2.28 7.52 5.16
C GLN A 32 -3.59 6.81 5.52
N THR A 33 -4.62 6.94 4.68
CA THR A 33 -5.93 6.28 4.89
C THR A 33 -5.80 4.75 4.97
N ALA A 34 -4.97 4.15 4.12
CA ALA A 34 -4.77 2.70 4.11
C ALA A 34 -4.01 2.22 5.34
N LEU A 35 -2.97 2.95 5.76
CA LEU A 35 -2.19 2.66 6.96
C LEU A 35 -3.04 2.80 8.23
N GLU A 36 -3.84 3.87 8.35
CA GLU A 36 -4.77 4.06 9.47
C GLU A 36 -5.80 2.93 9.53
N ALA A 37 -6.33 2.51 8.37
CA ALA A 37 -7.27 1.39 8.31
C ALA A 37 -6.60 0.07 8.73
N LEU A 38 -5.38 -0.20 8.26
CA LEU A 38 -4.62 -1.37 8.66
C LEU A 38 -4.42 -1.42 10.17
N LEU A 39 -3.93 -0.33 10.78
CA LEU A 39 -3.67 -0.25 12.22
C LEU A 39 -4.95 -0.44 13.04
N ARG A 40 -6.06 0.15 12.58
CA ARG A 40 -7.37 -0.04 13.20
C ARG A 40 -7.80 -1.51 13.16
N TYR A 41 -7.75 -2.14 11.98
CA TYR A 41 -8.19 -3.54 11.85
C TYR A 41 -7.29 -4.52 12.59
N GLN A 42 -5.97 -4.28 12.63
CA GLN A 42 -5.06 -5.09 13.43
C GLN A 42 -5.43 -5.06 14.91
N HIS A 43 -5.80 -3.90 15.43
CA HIS A 43 -6.26 -3.78 16.81
C HIS A 43 -7.63 -4.45 17.02
N GLU A 44 -8.60 -4.19 16.15
CA GLU A 44 -9.95 -4.79 16.24
C GLU A 44 -9.92 -6.32 16.18
N GLN A 45 -8.98 -6.89 15.44
CA GLN A 45 -8.78 -8.33 15.31
C GLN A 45 -7.91 -8.93 16.42
N GLY A 46 -7.42 -8.12 17.37
CA GLY A 46 -6.59 -8.58 18.47
C GLY A 46 -5.17 -8.98 18.07
N ILE A 47 -4.69 -8.57 16.89
CA ILE A 47 -3.30 -8.78 16.46
C ILE A 47 -2.36 -7.91 17.31
N THR A 48 -2.79 -6.69 17.65
CA THR A 48 -2.08 -5.79 18.56
C THR A 48 -2.84 -5.61 19.87
N ASN A 49 -2.11 -5.43 20.96
CA ASN A 49 -2.68 -5.22 22.29
C ASN A 49 -3.25 -3.81 22.52
N ARG A 50 -2.97 -2.88 21.61
CA ARG A 50 -3.48 -1.51 21.58
C ARG A 50 -3.52 -0.99 20.15
N LEU A 51 -4.24 0.11 19.95
CA LEU A 51 -4.22 0.86 18.70
C LEU A 51 -2.91 1.66 18.61
N PHE A 52 -2.15 1.46 17.53
CA PHE A 52 -0.96 2.24 17.21
C PHE A 52 -1.31 3.37 16.25
N THR A 53 -0.50 4.44 16.26
CA THR A 53 -0.53 5.51 15.24
C THR A 53 0.63 5.39 14.27
N ILE A 54 0.52 6.06 13.11
CA ILE A 54 1.56 6.07 12.07
C ILE A 54 2.88 6.63 12.64
N GLU A 55 2.82 7.67 13.47
CA GLU A 55 3.96 8.32 14.11
C GLU A 55 4.70 7.41 15.09
N GLU A 56 4.01 6.42 15.66
CA GLU A 56 4.62 5.45 16.58
C GLU A 56 5.38 4.33 15.85
N ILE A 57 4.94 3.98 14.63
CA ILE A 57 5.46 2.81 13.90
C ILE A 57 6.45 3.18 12.79
N PHE A 58 6.43 4.43 12.32
CA PHE A 58 7.37 4.92 11.31
C PHE A 58 8.40 5.88 11.89
N LYS A 59 9.54 5.99 11.20
CA LYS A 59 10.59 6.95 11.55
C LYS A 59 10.16 8.38 11.18
N PRO A 60 10.55 9.42 11.97
CA PRO A 60 10.13 10.81 11.74
C PRO A 60 10.43 11.31 10.32
N GLU A 61 11.55 10.89 9.73
CA GLU A 61 11.98 11.32 8.40
C GLU A 61 11.03 10.85 7.28
N LEU A 62 10.19 9.85 7.56
CA LEU A 62 9.24 9.28 6.61
C LEU A 62 7.85 9.90 6.71
N LEU A 63 7.52 10.62 7.78
CA LEU A 63 6.16 11.13 8.05
C LEU A 63 5.65 12.14 7.02
N HIS A 64 6.55 12.72 6.22
CA HIS A 64 6.22 13.71 5.19
C HIS A 64 6.49 13.20 3.76
N THR A 65 6.76 11.89 3.62
CA THR A 65 6.91 11.24 2.30
C THR A 65 5.58 11.01 1.63
#